data_AF-A0A940KQ35-F1
#
_entry.id   AF-A0A940KQ35-F1
#
_cell.length_a   1.000
_cell.length_b   1.000
_cell.length_c   1.000
_cell.angle_alpha   90.00
_cell.angle_beta   90.00
_cell.angle_gamma   90.00
#
_symmetry.space_group_name_H-M   'P 1'
#
loop_
_entity.id
_entity.type
_entity.pdbx_description
1 polymer ?
#
loop_
_entity_poly.entity_id
_entity_poly.type
_entity_poly.pdbx_seq_one_letter_code
_entity_poly.pdbx_strand_id
1 'polypeptide(L)'
;VGNYRQWLMANEANDIAERAKIKTLENVIVKSKTKSPVQVLDEKYASGLFSGGDGYQFDLVNDPFAKSAIDIFTYLQGKVAGLQISGQGANTVLTWRQGNPALYLDEMNSDVQMVSSISVQDVAYIKVFRPPFMGGFNGGNGAIAIYTRRGNDVRNEPGKGLANNKVEGYTLIKEFYSPNYASFSQENEQRDVRSTLYWNPNIEMTSRKPIVLTFYNNDVTKAFRVIIQGMTRDGKLAYYEEVME
;
A
#
# COMPACT_ATOMS: atom_id res chain seq x y z
N VAL A 1 -24.76 -43.64 -37.32
CA VAL A 1 -24.20 -43.79 -35.95
C VAL A 1 -23.01 -42.84 -35.83
N GLY A 2 -23.23 -41.57 -35.48
CA GLY A 2 -22.17 -40.55 -35.61
C GLY A 2 -22.17 -39.42 -34.59
N ASN A 3 -23.15 -39.35 -33.69
CA ASN A 3 -23.34 -38.16 -32.85
C ASN A 3 -23.15 -38.39 -31.35
N TYR A 4 -23.06 -39.65 -30.90
CA TYR A 4 -22.94 -39.98 -29.47
C TYR A 4 -21.62 -39.50 -28.87
N ARG A 5 -20.51 -39.66 -29.61
CA ARG A 5 -19.18 -39.18 -29.17
C ARG A 5 -19.09 -37.66 -29.10
N GLN A 6 -19.73 -36.94 -30.02
CA GLN A 6 -19.74 -35.47 -30.00
C GLN A 6 -20.56 -34.94 -28.83
N TRP A 7 -21.70 -35.58 -28.53
CA TRP A 7 -22.51 -35.24 -27.36
C TRP A 7 -21.80 -35.50 -26.03
N LEU A 8 -21.06 -36.61 -25.93
CA LEU A 8 -20.21 -36.92 -24.76
C LEU A 8 -19.10 -35.88 -24.56
N MET A 9 -18.38 -35.52 -25.62
CA MET A 9 -17.33 -34.49 -25.53
C MET A 9 -17.89 -33.11 -25.21
N ALA A 10 -19.11 -32.78 -25.68
CA ALA A 10 -19.77 -31.53 -25.32
C ALA A 10 -20.17 -31.49 -23.84
N ASN A 11 -20.67 -32.59 -23.29
CA ASN A 11 -20.98 -32.70 -21.86
C ASN A 11 -19.71 -32.64 -21.00
N GLU A 12 -18.64 -33.32 -21.40
CA GLU A 12 -17.36 -33.29 -20.70
C GLU A 12 -16.74 -31.88 -20.73
N ALA A 13 -16.80 -31.19 -21.87
CA ALA A 13 -16.34 -29.80 -21.98
C ALA A 13 -17.16 -28.85 -21.08
N ASN A 14 -18.47 -29.05 -20.97
CA ASN A 14 -19.33 -28.26 -20.07
C ASN A 14 -19.03 -28.55 -18.59
N ASP A 15 -18.84 -29.81 -18.20
CA ASP A 15 -18.47 -30.16 -16.82
C ASP A 15 -17.07 -29.62 -16.46
N ILE A 16 -16.12 -29.66 -17.39
CA ILE A 16 -14.80 -29.02 -17.22
C ILE A 16 -14.95 -27.50 -17.07
N ALA A 17 -15.81 -26.86 -17.86
CA ALA A 17 -16.05 -25.42 -17.78
C ALA A 17 -16.75 -25.03 -16.46
N GLU A 18 -17.69 -25.82 -15.96
CA GLU A 18 -18.32 -25.61 -14.65
C GLU A 18 -17.34 -25.82 -13.50
N ARG A 19 -16.56 -26.90 -13.53
CA ARG A 19 -15.49 -27.12 -12.54
C ARG A 19 -14.44 -26.02 -12.58
N ALA A 20 -14.11 -25.49 -13.76
CA ALA A 20 -13.20 -24.36 -13.90
C ALA A 20 -13.77 -23.07 -13.31
N LYS A 21 -15.07 -22.79 -13.52
CA LYS A 21 -15.77 -21.67 -12.86
C LYS A 21 -15.81 -21.79 -11.34
N ILE A 22 -15.97 -23.01 -10.81
CA ILE A 22 -15.96 -23.27 -9.36
C ILE A 22 -14.55 -23.14 -8.76
N LYS A 23 -13.50 -23.46 -9.54
CA LYS A 23 -12.09 -23.35 -9.11
C LYS A 23 -11.55 -21.92 -9.10
N THR A 24 -12.18 -21.00 -9.83
CA THR A 24 -11.81 -19.59 -9.77
C THR A 24 -12.50 -18.94 -8.60
N LEU A 25 -11.72 -18.47 -7.62
CA LEU A 25 -12.24 -17.61 -6.56
C LEU A 25 -12.97 -16.42 -7.19
N GLU A 26 -14.10 -16.04 -6.60
CA GLU A 26 -14.73 -14.78 -6.94
C GLU A 26 -13.70 -13.67 -6.76
N ASN A 27 -13.49 -12.87 -7.80
CA ASN A 27 -12.47 -11.85 -7.77
C ASN A 27 -12.86 -10.79 -6.73
N VAL A 28 -12.29 -10.86 -5.53
CA VAL A 28 -12.47 -9.84 -4.51
C VAL A 28 -11.61 -8.64 -4.90
N ILE A 29 -12.20 -7.75 -5.68
CA ILE A 29 -11.57 -6.49 -6.06
C ILE A 29 -11.64 -5.56 -4.84
N VAL A 30 -10.63 -5.62 -3.98
CA VAL A 30 -10.44 -4.64 -2.91
C VAL A 30 -10.07 -3.31 -3.56
N LYS A 31 -11.07 -2.48 -3.85
CA LYS A 31 -10.85 -1.09 -4.29
C LYS A 31 -10.51 -0.25 -3.07
N SER A 32 -9.25 -0.25 -2.65
CA SER A 32 -8.78 0.75 -1.69
C SER A 32 -8.55 2.07 -2.43
N LYS A 33 -9.05 3.16 -1.85
CA LYS A 33 -8.71 4.50 -2.34
C LYS A 33 -7.29 4.78 -1.88
N THR A 34 -6.31 4.56 -2.76
CA THR A 34 -4.92 4.91 -2.45
C THR A 34 -4.83 6.43 -2.27
N LYS A 35 -4.16 6.88 -1.22
CA LYS A 35 -3.94 8.31 -0.97
C LYS A 35 -3.01 8.84 -2.06
N SER A 36 -3.26 10.07 -2.53
CA SER A 36 -2.34 10.67 -3.48
C SER A 36 -0.98 10.94 -2.79
N PRO A 37 0.15 10.96 -3.52
CA PRO A 37 1.46 11.24 -2.92
C PRO A 37 1.47 12.53 -2.11
N VAL A 38 0.73 13.54 -2.57
CA VAL A 38 0.62 14.83 -1.92
C VAL A 38 -0.23 14.78 -0.65
N GLN A 39 -1.28 13.95 -0.61
CA GLN A 39 -2.04 13.70 0.63
C GLN A 39 -1.21 12.98 1.69
N VAL A 40 -0.34 12.04 1.27
CA VAL A 40 0.58 11.37 2.18
C VAL A 40 1.59 12.37 2.79
N LEU A 41 2.07 13.34 1.99
CA LEU A 41 2.92 14.41 2.50
C LEU A 41 2.19 15.33 3.46
N ASP A 42 0.95 15.72 3.14
CA ASP A 42 0.14 16.56 4.01
C ASP A 42 -0.06 15.91 5.39
N GLU A 43 -0.40 14.61 5.43
CA GLU A 43 -0.52 13.85 6.67
C GLU A 43 0.80 13.69 7.43
N LYS A 44 1.94 13.73 6.73
CA LYS A 44 3.27 13.53 7.32
C LYS A 44 3.82 14.80 7.96
N TYR A 45 3.64 15.96 7.32
CA TYR A 45 4.23 17.22 7.77
C TYR A 45 3.23 18.13 8.47
N ALA A 46 2.02 18.23 7.95
CA ALA A 46 1.03 19.18 8.44
C ALA A 46 0.20 18.59 9.58
N SER A 47 -0.10 19.42 10.57
CA SER A 47 -0.79 19.06 11.80
C SER A 47 -1.90 20.06 12.13
N GLY A 48 -2.91 19.60 12.88
CA GLY A 48 -4.00 20.45 13.39
C GLY A 48 -4.68 21.29 12.31
N LEU A 49 -4.57 22.62 12.42
CA LEU A 49 -5.21 23.60 11.53
C LEU A 49 -4.52 23.71 10.16
N PHE A 50 -3.32 23.15 10.01
CA PHE A 50 -2.57 23.13 8.77
C PHE A 50 -2.76 21.83 7.97
N SER A 51 -3.31 20.78 8.58
CA SER A 51 -3.59 19.51 7.89
C SER A 51 -4.91 19.55 7.13
N GLY A 52 -4.97 18.88 5.98
CA GLY A 52 -6.16 18.84 5.14
C GLY A 52 -6.57 20.20 4.57
N GLY A 53 -7.81 20.31 4.12
CA GLY A 53 -8.33 21.54 3.51
C GLY A 53 -7.86 21.79 2.09
N ASP A 54 -8.36 22.89 1.52
CA ASP A 54 -8.11 23.29 0.14
C ASP A 54 -6.91 24.24 0.06
N GLY A 55 -6.00 23.97 -0.87
CA GLY A 55 -4.77 24.72 -1.04
C GLY A 55 -3.90 24.15 -2.15
N TYR A 56 -2.89 24.92 -2.56
CA TYR A 56 -1.85 24.39 -3.44
C TYR A 56 -0.83 23.64 -2.58
N GLN A 57 -0.40 22.48 -3.06
CA GLN A 57 0.46 21.58 -2.31
C GLN A 57 1.58 21.12 -3.24
N PHE A 58 2.81 21.26 -2.78
CA PHE A 58 4.01 21.04 -3.58
C PHE A 58 4.96 20.09 -2.87
N ASP A 59 5.37 19.04 -3.58
CA ASP A 59 6.40 18.09 -3.15
C ASP A 59 7.76 18.53 -3.69
N LEU A 60 8.60 19.09 -2.82
CA LEU A 60 9.91 19.61 -3.21
C LEU A 60 10.99 18.52 -3.24
N VAL A 61 10.72 17.34 -2.68
CA VAL A 61 11.67 16.22 -2.72
C VAL A 61 11.73 15.64 -4.13
N ASN A 62 10.57 15.53 -4.78
CA ASN A 62 10.43 14.88 -6.07
C ASN A 62 10.24 15.86 -7.26
N ASP A 63 10.06 17.18 -7.02
CA ASP A 63 9.93 18.17 -8.11
C ASP A 63 11.29 18.53 -8.74
N PRO A 64 11.50 18.31 -10.05
CA PRO A 64 12.72 18.71 -10.75
C PRO A 64 13.00 20.22 -10.71
N PHE A 65 11.97 21.07 -10.68
CA PHE A 65 12.12 22.53 -10.62
C PHE A 65 12.65 23.02 -9.27
N ALA A 66 12.34 22.29 -8.19
CA ALA A 66 12.89 22.60 -6.87
C ALA A 66 14.41 22.47 -6.83
N LYS A 67 14.99 21.65 -7.73
CA LYS A 67 16.45 21.45 -7.82
C LYS A 67 17.20 22.65 -8.40
N SER A 68 16.55 23.41 -9.27
CA SER A 68 17.13 24.57 -9.95
C SER A 68 16.75 25.91 -9.32
N ALA A 69 15.77 25.91 -8.40
CA ALA A 69 15.35 27.13 -7.74
C ALA A 69 16.39 27.58 -6.71
N ILE A 70 16.71 28.87 -6.76
CA ILE A 70 17.68 29.51 -5.85
C ILE A 70 17.03 29.76 -4.48
N ASP A 71 15.75 30.13 -4.46
CA ASP A 71 14.99 30.45 -3.25
C ASP A 71 13.55 29.90 -3.38
N ILE A 72 12.91 29.66 -2.25
CA ILE A 72 11.53 29.16 -2.10
C ILE A 72 10.55 30.09 -2.83
N PHE A 73 10.75 31.40 -2.75
CA PHE A 73 9.89 32.37 -3.44
C PHE A 73 10.04 32.32 -4.96
N THR A 74 11.25 32.07 -5.46
CA THR A 74 11.48 31.86 -6.90
C THR A 74 10.80 30.56 -7.36
N TYR A 75 10.82 29.51 -6.53
CA TYR A 75 10.12 28.26 -6.82
C TYR A 75 8.59 28.45 -6.91
N LEU A 76 8.01 29.25 -6.02
CA LEU A 76 6.57 29.52 -5.98
C LEU A 76 6.09 30.48 -7.07
N GLN A 77 7.00 31.23 -7.69
CA GLN A 77 6.69 32.18 -8.74
C GLN A 77 6.01 31.47 -9.92
N GLY A 78 4.78 31.88 -10.24
CA GLY A 78 3.99 31.29 -11.32
C GLY A 78 3.35 29.93 -11.01
N LYS A 79 3.64 29.31 -9.86
CA LYS A 79 2.97 28.06 -9.43
C LYS A 79 1.69 28.31 -8.63
N VAL A 80 1.58 29.46 -7.98
CA VAL A 80 0.40 29.84 -7.18
C VAL A 80 -0.38 30.95 -7.90
N ALA A 81 -1.64 30.68 -8.23
CA ALA A 81 -2.48 31.65 -8.91
C ALA A 81 -2.82 32.86 -8.02
N GLY A 82 -2.52 34.07 -8.52
CA GLY A 82 -2.81 35.33 -7.85
C GLY A 82 -1.79 35.74 -6.78
N LEU A 83 -0.78 34.90 -6.50
CA LEU A 83 0.38 35.28 -5.70
C LEU A 83 1.38 36.03 -6.59
N GLN A 84 1.61 37.30 -6.28
CA GLN A 84 2.61 38.15 -6.91
C GLN A 84 3.82 38.25 -5.99
N ILE A 85 4.98 37.90 -6.55
CA ILE A 85 6.27 37.89 -5.87
C ILE A 85 7.15 38.91 -6.60
N SER A 86 7.63 39.92 -5.89
CA SER A 86 8.49 40.97 -6.42
C SER A 86 9.76 41.09 -5.59
N GLY A 87 10.90 41.37 -6.22
CA GLY A 87 12.20 41.42 -5.54
C GLY A 87 12.90 40.06 -5.51
N GLN A 88 14.01 39.99 -4.76
CA GLN A 88 14.85 38.80 -4.68
C GLN A 88 15.53 38.69 -3.32
N GLY A 89 15.61 37.47 -2.78
CA GLY A 89 16.19 37.17 -1.47
C GLY A 89 15.47 37.93 -0.35
N ALA A 90 16.26 38.51 0.56
CA ALA A 90 15.77 39.32 1.68
C ALA A 90 14.78 40.43 1.28
N ASN A 91 14.90 41.03 0.11
CA ASN A 91 14.03 42.15 -0.28
C ASN A 91 12.76 41.69 -1.01
N THR A 92 12.38 40.42 -0.88
CA THR A 92 11.18 39.87 -1.52
C THR A 92 9.91 40.43 -0.88
N VAL A 93 8.97 40.86 -1.70
CA VAL A 93 7.65 41.32 -1.30
C VAL A 93 6.62 40.37 -1.89
N LEU A 94 5.75 39.85 -1.02
CA LEU A 94 4.66 38.96 -1.38
C LEU A 94 3.35 39.73 -1.37
N THR A 95 2.57 39.60 -2.43
CA THR A 95 1.22 40.18 -2.46
C THR A 95 0.25 39.17 -3.06
N TRP A 96 -0.84 38.90 -2.36
CA TRP A 96 -1.92 38.04 -2.83
C TRP A 96 -3.23 38.80 -2.70
N ARG A 97 -3.87 39.11 -3.83
CA ARG A 97 -5.11 39.92 -3.87
C ARG A 97 -5.01 41.22 -3.05
N GLN A 98 -3.92 41.97 -3.24
CA GLN A 98 -3.62 43.25 -2.57
C GLN A 98 -3.22 43.17 -1.08
N GLY A 99 -3.13 41.97 -0.50
CA GLY A 99 -2.67 41.78 0.88
C GLY A 99 -1.38 40.98 0.97
N ASN A 100 -0.68 41.06 2.11
CA ASN A 100 0.51 40.26 2.38
C ASN A 100 0.09 38.91 2.99
N PRO A 101 0.41 37.77 2.36
CA PRO A 101 0.09 36.45 2.93
C PRO A 101 0.96 36.16 4.16
N ALA A 102 0.41 35.39 5.11
CA ALA A 102 1.17 34.95 6.27
C ALA A 102 2.18 33.85 5.88
N LEU A 103 3.36 33.87 6.50
CA LEU A 103 4.40 32.86 6.29
C LEU A 103 4.55 32.01 7.56
N TYR A 104 4.66 30.70 7.35
CA TYR A 104 4.94 29.74 8.42
C TYR A 104 6.09 28.84 8.02
N LEU A 105 7.02 28.66 8.94
CA LEU A 105 8.08 27.65 8.86
C LEU A 105 7.79 26.61 9.92
N ASP A 106 7.55 25.37 9.50
CA ASP A 106 7.19 24.26 10.40
C ASP A 106 6.06 24.65 11.39
N GLU A 107 5.01 25.30 10.87
CA GLU A 107 3.83 25.77 11.60
C GLU A 107 4.05 26.95 12.57
N MET A 108 5.29 27.43 12.67
CA MET A 108 5.64 28.63 13.43
C MET A 108 5.60 29.87 12.53
N ASN A 109 5.08 30.98 13.04
CA ASN A 109 5.07 32.25 12.31
C ASN A 109 6.50 32.65 11.93
N SER A 110 6.71 32.98 10.67
CA SER A 110 8.01 33.36 10.11
C SER A 110 7.87 34.56 9.19
N ASP A 111 9.00 35.10 8.75
CA ASP A 111 9.06 36.24 7.86
C ASP A 111 9.84 35.91 6.58
N VAL A 112 9.85 36.86 5.64
CA VAL A 112 10.54 36.70 4.35
C VAL A 112 12.04 36.51 4.56
N GLN A 113 12.65 37.22 5.51
CA GLN A 113 14.10 37.12 5.77
C GLN A 113 14.51 35.70 6.16
N MET A 114 13.77 35.11 7.11
CA MET A 114 14.05 33.77 7.61
C MET A 114 13.80 32.74 6.51
N VAL A 115 12.66 32.80 5.82
CA VAL A 115 12.32 31.84 4.76
C VAL A 115 13.32 31.89 3.60
N SER A 116 13.73 33.09 3.16
CA SER A 116 14.73 33.25 2.10
C SER A 116 16.15 32.78 2.48
N SER A 117 16.43 32.58 3.77
CA SER A 117 17.73 32.06 4.22
C SER A 117 17.82 30.52 4.15
N ILE A 118 16.68 29.85 3.98
CA ILE A 118 16.59 28.39 3.90
C ILE A 118 16.77 27.94 2.45
N SER A 119 17.63 26.95 2.25
CA SER A 119 17.80 26.32 0.95
C SER A 119 16.53 25.56 0.54
N VAL A 120 16.12 25.70 -0.72
CA VAL A 120 15.01 24.91 -1.30
C VAL A 120 15.27 23.40 -1.17
N GLN A 121 16.54 23.00 -1.11
CA GLN A 121 16.94 21.60 -0.94
C GLN A 121 16.70 21.07 0.47
N ASP A 122 16.51 21.92 1.47
CA ASP A 122 16.21 21.52 2.84
C ASP A 122 14.70 21.52 3.12
N VAL A 123 13.89 21.87 2.12
CA VAL A 123 12.43 21.86 2.18
C VAL A 123 11.90 20.57 1.57
N ALA A 124 10.93 19.96 2.26
CA ALA A 124 10.25 18.75 1.79
C ALA A 124 8.92 19.08 1.13
N TYR A 125 8.14 19.95 1.77
CA TYR A 125 6.74 20.16 1.45
C TYR A 125 6.38 21.63 1.61
N ILE A 126 5.64 22.18 0.65
CA ILE A 126 5.07 23.52 0.76
C ILE A 126 3.57 23.43 0.55
N LYS A 127 2.83 24.04 1.46
CA LYS A 127 1.38 24.16 1.40
C LYS A 127 0.95 25.61 1.40
N VAL A 128 0.13 25.97 0.44
CA VAL A 128 -0.33 27.34 0.23
C VAL A 128 -1.85 27.38 0.37
N PHE A 129 -2.31 28.03 1.43
CA PHE A 129 -3.71 28.22 1.76
C PHE A 129 -4.25 29.45 1.04
N ARG A 130 -5.33 29.26 0.28
CA ARG A 130 -5.98 30.36 -0.43
C ARG A 130 -6.63 31.33 0.57
N PRO A 131 -6.66 32.64 0.27
CA PRO A 131 -7.35 33.60 1.12
C PRO A 131 -8.86 33.33 1.15
N PRO A 132 -9.52 33.34 2.32
CA PRO A 132 -8.95 33.54 3.67
C PRO A 132 -8.51 32.24 4.34
N PHE A 133 -7.33 32.25 4.98
CA PHE A 133 -6.90 31.19 5.89
C PHE A 133 -7.25 31.57 7.32
N MET A 134 -8.17 30.82 7.95
CA MET A 134 -8.64 31.09 9.31
C MET A 134 -7.87 30.33 10.40
N GLY A 135 -6.89 29.49 10.01
CA GLY A 135 -6.14 28.64 10.93
C GLY A 135 -4.95 29.32 11.63
N GLY A 136 -4.64 30.58 11.32
CA GLY A 136 -3.44 31.25 11.84
C GLY A 136 -3.50 32.78 11.88
N PHE A 137 -2.55 33.37 12.61
CA PHE A 137 -2.42 34.82 12.77
C PHE A 137 -2.13 35.51 11.42
N ASN A 138 -2.86 36.58 11.09
CA ASN A 138 -2.76 37.30 9.79
C ASN A 138 -3.08 36.47 8.52
N GLY A 139 -3.79 35.34 8.63
CA GLY A 139 -4.15 34.49 7.48
C GLY A 139 -5.25 35.04 6.55
N GLY A 140 -5.78 36.24 6.80
CA GLY A 140 -6.85 36.83 5.99
C GLY A 140 -6.51 36.97 4.50
N ASN A 141 -5.23 37.16 4.18
CA ASN A 141 -4.70 37.27 2.82
C ASN A 141 -4.05 35.96 2.33
N GLY A 142 -4.43 34.83 2.93
CA GLY A 142 -3.85 33.51 2.66
C GLY A 142 -2.62 33.24 3.52
N ALA A 143 -2.09 32.01 3.41
CA ALA A 143 -0.91 31.58 4.15
C ALA A 143 -0.04 30.65 3.31
N ILE A 144 1.27 30.69 3.53
CA ILE A 144 2.25 29.78 2.95
C ILE A 144 2.94 29.08 4.11
N ALA A 145 2.73 27.78 4.24
CA ALA A 145 3.40 26.92 5.20
C ALA A 145 4.50 26.11 4.49
N ILE A 146 5.71 26.23 5.01
CA ILE A 146 6.93 25.60 4.49
C ILE A 146 7.41 24.60 5.53
N TYR A 147 7.64 23.37 5.08
CA TYR A 147 8.04 22.27 5.96
C TYR A 147 9.43 21.77 5.60
N THR A 148 10.31 21.77 6.59
CA THR A 148 11.69 21.31 6.44
C THR A 148 11.77 19.79 6.33
N ARG A 149 12.86 19.31 5.73
CA ARG A 149 13.13 17.88 5.59
C ARG A 149 13.41 17.26 6.96
N ARG A 150 12.82 16.09 7.18
CA ARG A 150 13.06 15.22 8.34
C ARG A 150 13.95 14.05 7.91
N GLY A 151 14.68 13.44 8.85
CA GLY A 151 15.70 12.41 8.55
C GLY A 151 15.21 11.17 7.78
N ASN A 152 13.90 10.90 7.75
CA ASN A 152 13.29 9.80 7.00
C ASN A 152 12.81 10.21 5.59
N ASP A 153 13.24 11.38 5.10
CA ASP A 153 12.86 11.90 3.78
C ASP A 153 13.77 11.29 2.71
N VAL A 154 13.47 10.03 2.39
CA VAL A 154 14.22 9.30 1.39
C VAL A 154 13.84 9.84 0.02
N ARG A 155 14.83 10.34 -0.72
CA ARG A 155 14.66 10.67 -2.13
C ARG A 155 14.42 9.35 -2.88
N ASN A 156 13.24 9.16 -3.43
CA ASN A 156 12.96 8.09 -4.39
C ASN A 156 13.54 8.48 -5.76
N GLU A 157 14.80 8.87 -5.79
CA GLU A 157 15.55 8.86 -7.04
C GLU A 157 16.13 7.46 -7.17
N PRO A 158 15.67 6.64 -8.14
CA PRO A 158 16.48 5.51 -8.56
C PRO A 158 17.78 6.14 -9.06
N GLY A 159 18.82 6.11 -8.21
CA GLY A 159 20.14 6.58 -8.59
C GLY A 159 20.47 5.93 -9.92
N LYS A 160 20.74 6.74 -10.94
CA LYS A 160 21.20 6.24 -12.24
C LYS A 160 22.50 5.47 -11.99
N GLY A 161 22.41 4.16 -11.78
CA GLY A 161 23.56 3.29 -11.59
C GLY A 161 23.40 2.11 -10.62
N LEU A 162 22.42 2.09 -9.71
CA LEU A 162 22.26 0.98 -8.76
C LEU A 162 20.83 0.44 -8.77
N ALA A 163 20.70 -0.87 -8.95
CA ALA A 163 19.42 -1.55 -8.91
C ALA A 163 18.84 -1.49 -7.49
N ASN A 164 17.73 -0.75 -7.32
CA ASN A 164 16.94 -0.78 -6.10
C ASN A 164 16.06 -2.04 -6.11
N ASN A 165 16.60 -3.16 -5.64
CA ASN A 165 15.84 -4.38 -5.46
C ASN A 165 15.32 -4.43 -4.03
N LYS A 166 14.00 -4.37 -3.88
CA LYS A 166 13.33 -4.67 -2.61
C LYS A 166 13.53 -6.15 -2.31
N VAL A 167 14.34 -6.46 -1.30
CA VAL A 167 14.50 -7.82 -0.80
C VAL A 167 13.28 -8.13 0.07
N GLU A 168 12.36 -8.93 -0.43
CA GLU A 168 11.29 -9.50 0.39
C GLU A 168 11.97 -10.34 1.49
N GLY A 169 11.69 -10.00 2.76
CA GLY A 169 12.29 -10.67 3.91
C GLY A 169 11.75 -12.09 4.11
N TYR A 170 12.12 -12.69 5.24
CA TYR A 170 11.62 -14.01 5.61
C TYR A 170 10.11 -13.97 5.87
N THR A 171 9.36 -14.80 5.15
CA THR A 171 7.95 -15.08 5.48
C THR A 171 7.94 -15.95 6.74
N LEU A 172 7.23 -15.50 7.78
CA LEU A 172 7.01 -16.31 8.97
C LEU A 172 6.35 -17.64 8.57
N ILE A 173 6.87 -18.75 9.09
CA ILE A 173 6.25 -20.06 8.95
C ILE A 173 4.88 -19.97 9.64
N LYS A 174 3.81 -19.88 8.85
CA LYS A 174 2.44 -19.94 9.36
C LYS A 174 2.02 -21.39 9.43
N GLU A 175 1.44 -21.78 10.56
CA GLU A 175 0.74 -23.05 10.68
C GLU A 175 -0.45 -23.06 9.70
N PHE A 176 -0.74 -24.22 9.12
CA PHE A 176 -1.84 -24.36 8.18
C PHE A 176 -3.17 -24.16 8.92
N TYR A 177 -4.02 -23.29 8.39
CA TYR A 177 -5.33 -23.01 8.98
C TYR A 177 -6.27 -24.21 8.83
N SER A 178 -6.65 -24.80 9.96
CA SER A 178 -7.69 -25.83 10.05
C SER A 178 -8.91 -25.22 10.76
N PRO A 179 -10.02 -24.94 10.04
CA PRO A 179 -11.22 -24.38 10.63
C PRO A 179 -11.84 -25.39 11.60
N ASN A 180 -12.42 -24.87 12.68
CA ASN A 180 -13.14 -25.67 13.66
C ASN A 180 -14.65 -25.53 13.43
N TYR A 181 -15.26 -26.50 12.75
CA TYR A 181 -16.71 -26.50 12.53
C TYR A 181 -17.52 -26.88 13.77
N ALA A 182 -16.88 -27.30 14.87
CA ALA A 182 -17.58 -27.59 16.11
C ALA A 182 -18.05 -26.31 16.86
N SER A 183 -17.55 -25.14 16.49
CA SER A 183 -18.00 -23.85 17.05
C SER A 183 -18.97 -23.15 16.12
N PHE A 184 -20.03 -22.55 16.67
CA PHE A 184 -20.90 -21.65 15.92
C PHE A 184 -20.17 -20.29 15.75
N SER A 185 -19.61 -20.05 14.57
CA SER A 185 -19.05 -18.75 14.18
C SER A 185 -19.58 -18.35 12.81
N GLN A 186 -19.68 -17.04 12.57
CA GLN A 186 -20.21 -16.50 11.31
C GLN A 186 -19.32 -16.87 10.10
N GLU A 187 -18.03 -17.16 10.32
CA GLU A 187 -17.14 -17.67 9.27
C GLU A 187 -17.50 -19.10 8.84
N ASN A 188 -18.07 -19.92 9.74
CA ASN A 188 -18.47 -21.29 9.44
C ASN A 188 -19.79 -21.39 8.65
N GLU A 189 -20.53 -20.29 8.49
CA GLU A 189 -21.71 -20.22 7.62
C GLU A 189 -21.35 -20.03 6.14
N GLN A 190 -20.09 -19.68 5.85
CA GLN A 190 -19.61 -19.54 4.48
C GLN A 190 -19.27 -20.91 3.88
N ARG A 191 -19.61 -21.09 2.60
CA ARG A 191 -19.31 -22.32 1.86
C ARG A 191 -17.81 -22.62 1.86
N ASP A 192 -17.42 -23.78 2.37
CA ASP A 192 -16.01 -24.21 2.38
C ASP A 192 -15.62 -24.82 1.03
N VAL A 193 -14.66 -24.17 0.37
CA VAL A 193 -14.11 -24.57 -0.93
C VAL A 193 -12.60 -24.86 -0.88
N ARG A 194 -12.03 -25.07 0.30
CA ARG A 194 -10.58 -25.33 0.47
C ARG A 194 -10.15 -26.57 -0.31
N SER A 195 -9.02 -26.46 -1.03
CA SER A 195 -8.41 -27.59 -1.75
C SER A 195 -7.55 -28.49 -0.86
N THR A 196 -6.94 -27.92 0.17
CA THR A 196 -6.16 -28.65 1.17
C THR A 196 -6.98 -28.72 2.45
N LEU A 197 -7.37 -29.92 2.86
CA LEU A 197 -8.21 -30.12 4.06
C LEU A 197 -7.37 -30.28 5.33
N TYR A 198 -6.16 -30.84 5.18
CA TYR A 198 -5.22 -31.08 6.26
C TYR A 198 -3.79 -30.95 5.75
N TRP A 199 -2.94 -30.28 6.53
CA TRP A 199 -1.50 -30.21 6.28
C TRP A 199 -0.76 -30.15 7.62
N ASN A 200 0.10 -31.13 7.86
CA ASN A 200 0.99 -31.14 9.01
C ASN A 200 2.38 -31.63 8.57
N PRO A 201 3.39 -30.73 8.55
CA PRO A 201 4.74 -31.09 8.12
C PRO A 201 5.54 -31.80 9.22
N ASN A 202 5.07 -31.82 10.47
CA ASN A 202 5.81 -32.32 11.62
C ASN A 202 5.11 -33.54 12.24
N ILE A 203 5.20 -34.66 11.54
CA ILE A 203 4.68 -35.95 12.01
C ILE A 203 5.87 -36.88 12.25
N GLU A 204 6.15 -37.20 13.51
CA GLU A 204 7.19 -38.15 13.89
C GLU A 204 6.59 -39.53 14.21
N MET A 205 7.05 -40.56 13.50
CA MET A 205 6.69 -41.95 13.79
C MET A 205 7.61 -42.52 14.86
N THR A 206 7.36 -42.19 16.14
CA THR A 206 8.20 -42.66 17.27
C THR A 206 7.90 -44.11 17.69
N SER A 207 6.74 -44.65 17.32
CA SER A 207 6.29 -45.99 17.73
C SER A 207 5.73 -46.79 16.55
N ARG A 208 5.66 -48.13 16.67
CA ARG A 208 5.01 -49.00 15.67
C ARG A 208 3.48 -48.92 15.67
N LYS A 209 2.89 -47.98 16.41
CA LYS A 209 1.43 -47.81 16.45
C LYS A 209 0.98 -47.00 15.22
N PRO A 210 -0.20 -47.29 14.66
CA PRO A 210 -0.80 -46.45 13.62
C PRO A 210 -0.99 -45.01 14.13
N ILE A 211 -0.68 -44.02 13.28
CA ILE A 211 -0.99 -42.62 13.53
C ILE A 211 -2.40 -42.35 12.98
N VAL A 212 -3.27 -41.80 13.83
CA VAL A 212 -4.63 -41.41 13.44
C VAL A 212 -4.64 -39.90 13.20
N LEU A 213 -5.03 -39.49 11.99
CA LEU A 213 -5.18 -38.09 11.61
C LEU A 213 -6.67 -37.79 11.43
N THR A 214 -7.14 -36.71 12.04
CA THR A 214 -8.54 -36.27 11.94
C THR A 214 -8.58 -34.86 11.36
N PHE A 215 -9.47 -34.63 10.41
CA PHE A 215 -9.67 -33.34 9.77
C PHE A 215 -11.12 -33.18 9.35
N TYR A 216 -11.52 -31.93 9.11
CA TYR A 216 -12.86 -31.63 8.62
C TYR A 216 -12.90 -31.61 7.10
N ASN A 217 -13.98 -32.17 6.56
CA ASN A 217 -14.26 -32.11 5.13
C ASN A 217 -14.78 -30.71 4.72
N ASN A 218 -14.74 -30.40 3.42
CA ASN A 218 -15.35 -29.21 2.82
C ASN A 218 -16.74 -29.54 2.21
N ASP A 219 -17.41 -28.51 1.66
CA ASP A 219 -18.78 -28.64 1.12
C ASP A 219 -18.84 -29.13 -0.35
N VAL A 220 -17.69 -29.39 -0.99
CA VAL A 220 -17.60 -29.62 -2.44
C VAL A 220 -17.04 -30.99 -2.79
N THR A 221 -16.12 -31.50 -1.98
CA THR A 221 -15.29 -32.66 -2.31
C THR A 221 -16.04 -33.96 -2.03
N LYS A 222 -16.04 -34.84 -3.04
CA LYS A 222 -16.58 -36.20 -2.95
C LYS A 222 -15.51 -37.28 -2.79
N ALA A 223 -14.24 -36.96 -3.07
CA ALA A 223 -13.11 -37.88 -3.01
C ALA A 223 -11.84 -37.12 -2.58
N PHE A 224 -11.00 -37.74 -1.75
CA PHE A 224 -9.80 -37.13 -1.18
C PHE A 224 -8.52 -37.70 -1.77
N ARG A 225 -7.56 -36.84 -2.06
CA ARG A 225 -6.19 -37.25 -2.40
C ARG A 225 -5.31 -37.14 -1.16
N VAL A 226 -4.80 -38.27 -0.70
CA VAL A 226 -3.85 -38.37 0.41
C VAL A 226 -2.44 -38.44 -0.16
N ILE A 227 -1.57 -37.53 0.28
CA ILE A 227 -0.15 -37.51 -0.09
C ILE A 227 0.66 -37.49 1.19
N ILE A 228 1.53 -38.49 1.37
CA ILE A 228 2.47 -38.57 2.49
C ILE A 228 3.88 -38.51 1.92
N GLN A 229 4.66 -37.54 2.39
CA GLN A 229 6.06 -37.39 2.02
C GLN A 229 6.89 -37.34 3.30
N GLY A 230 8.04 -38.02 3.30
CA GLY A 230 8.91 -38.04 4.45
C GLY A 230 10.29 -38.61 4.15
N MET A 231 11.11 -38.68 5.19
CA MET A 231 12.45 -39.24 5.13
C MET A 231 12.66 -40.19 6.32
N THR A 232 13.22 -41.37 6.08
CA THR A 232 13.59 -42.28 7.16
C THR A 232 14.82 -41.78 7.91
N ARG A 233 15.09 -42.35 9.09
CA ARG A 233 16.30 -42.02 9.87
C ARG A 233 17.61 -42.30 9.11
N ASP A 234 17.56 -43.21 8.15
CA ASP A 234 18.70 -43.56 7.29
C ASP A 234 18.80 -42.65 6.04
N GLY A 235 18.00 -41.59 5.96
CA GLY A 235 18.04 -40.62 4.85
C GLY A 235 17.33 -41.07 3.57
N LYS A 236 16.49 -42.12 3.62
CA LYS A 236 15.72 -42.58 2.45
C LYS A 236 14.42 -41.80 2.34
N LEU A 237 14.10 -41.30 1.15
CA LEU A 237 12.83 -40.63 0.89
C LEU A 237 11.69 -41.65 0.81
N ALA A 238 10.54 -41.28 1.38
CA ALA A 238 9.29 -42.01 1.29
C ALA A 238 8.23 -41.12 0.65
N TYR A 239 7.51 -41.67 -0.32
CA TYR A 239 6.38 -41.04 -0.99
C TYR A 239 5.24 -42.04 -1.05
N TYR A 240 4.05 -41.61 -0.63
CA TYR A 240 2.83 -42.37 -0.75
C TYR A 240 1.71 -41.45 -1.26
N GLU A 241 0.94 -41.94 -2.22
CA GLU A 241 -0.18 -41.21 -2.79
C GLU A 241 -1.34 -42.18 -3.02
N GLU A 242 -2.52 -41.77 -2.56
CA GLU A 242 -3.75 -42.53 -2.74
C GLU A 242 -4.94 -41.58 -2.93
N VAL A 243 -5.90 -41.98 -3.74
CA VAL A 243 -7.19 -41.30 -3.88
C VAL A 243 -8.27 -42.16 -3.23
N MET A 244 -8.94 -41.62 -2.23
CA MET A 244 -10.05 -42.25 -1.52
C MET A 244 -11.35 -41.64 -2.01
N GLU A 245 -12.25 -42.46 -2.56
CA GLU A 245 -13.60 -42.06 -2.99
C GLU A 245 -14.64 -42.19 -1.88
#